data_AF-A8IPA7-F1
#
_entry.id   AF-A8IPA7-F1
#
_cell.length_a   1.000
_cell.length_b   1.000
_cell.length_c   1.000
_cell.angle_alpha   90.00
_cell.angle_beta   90.00
_cell.angle_gamma   90.00
#
_symmetry.space_group_name_H-M   'P 1'
#
loop_
_entity.id
_entity.type
_entity.pdbx_description
1 polymer ?
#
loop_
_entity_poly.entity_id
_entity_poly.type
_entity_poly.pdbx_seq_one_letter_code
_entity_poly.pdbx_strand_id
1 'polypeptide(L)'
;MARRKAPRSPDALLDQLLAGADPKTAFDTNGLLDDLKKALAKRALKGIYRAVDAAAGEIALGAFEESLLGLRYPAIGQSCRRAWGEVLPFYAFPADVRRILYTTNAIEALNAKLRRAVRARGHFPTERRR
;
A
#
# COMPACT_ATOMS: atom_id res chain seq x y z
N MET A 1 4.83 -5.12 28.80
CA MET A 1 4.08 -4.85 27.55
C MET A 1 2.71 -5.51 27.68
N ALA A 2 1.67 -4.73 28.00
CA ALA A 2 0.32 -5.27 28.22
C ALA A 2 -0.22 -5.90 26.93
N ARG A 3 -0.48 -7.21 26.95
CA ARG A 3 -1.24 -7.89 25.90
C ARG A 3 -2.63 -7.27 25.87
N ARG A 4 -2.94 -6.42 24.88
CA ARG A 4 -4.32 -5.97 24.64
C ARG A 4 -5.16 -7.23 24.42
N LYS A 5 -6.07 -7.51 25.36
CA LYS A 5 -7.02 -8.62 25.30
C LYS A 5 -7.90 -8.37 24.07
N ALA A 6 -7.90 -9.29 23.11
CA ALA A 6 -8.70 -9.16 21.91
C ALA A 6 -10.19 -8.98 22.30
N PRO A 7 -10.94 -8.05 21.67
CA PRO A 7 -12.35 -7.92 21.95
C PRO A 7 -13.04 -9.22 21.52
N ARG A 8 -13.68 -9.90 22.47
CA ARG A 8 -14.29 -11.22 22.26
C ARG A 8 -15.70 -11.14 21.69
N SER A 9 -16.36 -9.98 21.71
CA SER A 9 -17.70 -9.79 21.14
C SER A 9 -17.66 -8.99 19.84
N PRO A 10 -18.55 -9.32 18.86
CA PRO A 10 -18.72 -8.52 17.64
C PRO A 10 -18.99 -7.04 17.91
N ASP A 11 -19.80 -6.73 18.92
CA ASP A 11 -20.14 -5.34 19.27
C ASP A 11 -18.93 -4.55 19.76
N ALA A 12 -18.07 -5.16 20.58
CA ALA A 12 -16.84 -4.50 21.03
C ALA A 12 -15.82 -4.29 19.90
N LEU A 13 -15.82 -5.17 18.89
CA LEU A 13 -15.03 -4.97 17.67
C LEU A 13 -15.61 -3.82 16.83
N LEU A 14 -16.94 -3.73 16.73
CA LEU A 14 -17.62 -2.65 16.02
C LEU A 14 -17.35 -1.29 16.69
N ASP A 15 -17.48 -1.22 18.02
CA ASP A 15 -17.13 -0.03 18.81
C ASP A 15 -15.67 0.37 18.63
N GLN A 16 -14.76 -0.61 18.59
CA GLN A 16 -13.34 -0.35 18.36
C GLN A 16 -13.06 0.15 16.93
N LEU A 17 -13.77 -0.36 15.93
CA LEU A 17 -13.63 0.07 14.53
C LEU A 17 -14.23 1.47 14.31
N LEU A 18 -15.31 1.80 15.01
CA LEU A 18 -15.97 3.10 14.98
C LEU A 18 -15.32 4.13 15.91
N ALA A 19 -14.38 3.72 16.77
CA ALA A 19 -13.65 4.62 17.66
C ALA A 19 -12.84 5.67 16.86
N GLY A 20 -13.45 6.84 16.65
CA GLY A 20 -12.88 7.94 15.87
C GLY A 20 -13.48 8.16 14.48
N ALA A 21 -14.50 7.39 14.09
CA ALA A 21 -15.27 7.57 12.85
C ALA A 21 -16.75 7.79 13.17
N ASP A 22 -17.43 8.68 12.43
CA ASP A 22 -18.89 8.81 12.51
C ASP A 22 -19.54 7.56 11.87
N PRO A 23 -20.36 6.79 12.61
CA PRO A 23 -21.03 5.60 12.06
C PRO A 23 -21.87 5.90 10.83
N LYS A 24 -22.44 7.12 10.74
CA LYS A 24 -23.31 7.50 9.61
C LYS A 24 -22.53 7.65 8.30
N THR A 25 -21.25 7.99 8.38
CA THR A 25 -20.39 8.20 7.21
C THR A 25 -19.50 6.99 6.91
N ALA A 26 -19.61 5.91 7.68
CA ALA A 26 -18.75 4.73 7.55
C ALA A 26 -18.79 4.08 6.16
N PHE A 27 -19.94 4.20 5.47
CA PHE A 27 -20.19 3.67 4.13
C PHE A 27 -20.09 4.72 3.02
N ASP A 28 -19.84 5.98 3.35
CA ASP A 28 -19.67 7.04 2.37
C ASP A 28 -18.40 6.84 1.54
N THR A 29 -18.31 7.54 0.42
CA THR A 29 -17.10 7.54 -0.41
C THR A 29 -15.92 8.09 0.38
N ASN A 30 -14.81 7.35 0.45
CA ASN A 30 -13.67 7.63 1.34
C ASN A 30 -14.01 7.59 2.84
N GLY A 31 -15.11 6.94 3.22
CA GLY A 31 -15.42 6.62 4.61
C GLY A 31 -14.59 5.47 5.16
N LEU A 32 -14.93 5.04 6.37
CA LEU A 32 -14.22 3.99 7.11
C LEU A 32 -14.03 2.71 6.30
N LEU A 33 -15.07 2.26 5.59
CA LEU A 33 -15.00 1.00 4.83
C LEU A 33 -13.96 1.07 3.70
N ASP A 34 -13.83 2.22 3.03
CA ASP A 34 -12.84 2.39 1.97
C ASP A 34 -11.42 2.44 2.52
N ASP A 35 -11.22 3.05 3.69
CA ASP A 35 -9.92 3.07 4.35
C ASP A 35 -9.52 1.69 4.87
N LEU A 36 -10.47 0.89 5.37
CA LEU A 36 -10.23 -0.50 5.74
C LEU A 36 -9.86 -1.36 4.52
N LYS A 37 -10.52 -1.17 3.37
CA LYS A 37 -10.15 -1.84 2.11
C LYS A 37 -8.73 -1.48 1.69
N LYS A 38 -8.38 -0.18 1.71
CA LYS A 38 -7.03 0.31 1.38
C LYS A 38 -5.98 -0.27 2.33
N ALA A 39 -6.27 -0.30 3.64
CA ALA A 39 -5.38 -0.83 4.66
C ALA A 39 -5.16 -2.35 4.47
N LEU A 40 -6.22 -3.10 4.17
CA LEU A 40 -6.16 -4.53 3.89
C LEU A 40 -5.34 -4.81 2.64
N ALA A 41 -5.58 -4.08 1.53
CA ALA A 41 -4.81 -4.21 0.31
C ALA A 41 -3.32 -3.90 0.54
N LYS A 42 -3.01 -2.80 1.26
CA LYS A 42 -1.63 -2.45 1.64
C LYS A 42 -0.97 -3.56 2.46
N ARG A 43 -1.71 -4.21 3.36
CA ARG A 43 -1.21 -5.32 4.17
C ARG A 43 -0.94 -6.57 3.33
N ALA A 44 -1.80 -6.89 2.37
CA ALA A 44 -1.60 -8.03 1.48
C ALA A 44 -0.37 -7.81 0.59
N LEU A 45 -0.24 -6.63 -0.03
CA LEU A 45 0.90 -6.28 -0.88
C LEU A 45 2.23 -6.22 -0.10
N LYS A 46 2.18 -5.84 1.19
CA LYS A 46 3.33 -5.93 2.10
C LYS A 46 3.89 -7.35 2.21
N GLY A 47 3.06 -8.38 2.07
CA GLY A 47 3.49 -9.77 2.12
C GLY A 47 4.48 -10.11 0.99
N ILE A 48 4.30 -9.50 -0.18
CA ILE A 48 5.16 -9.72 -1.35
C ILE A 48 6.55 -9.15 -1.07
N TYR A 49 6.69 -7.83 -0.95
CA TYR A 49 8.01 -7.19 -0.81
C TYR A 49 8.67 -7.34 0.57
N ARG A 50 8.00 -7.94 1.57
CA ARG A 50 8.64 -8.33 2.83
C ARG A 50 9.01 -9.81 2.88
N ALA A 51 8.74 -10.57 1.82
CA ALA A 51 9.15 -11.95 1.74
C ALA A 51 10.67 -12.08 1.90
N VAL A 52 11.11 -13.24 2.40
CA VAL A 52 12.52 -13.49 2.71
C VAL A 52 13.35 -13.45 1.42
N ASP A 53 12.85 -14.10 0.37
CA ASP A 53 13.44 -14.20 -0.96
C ASP A 53 12.38 -14.06 -2.07
N ALA A 54 12.84 -14.12 -3.32
CA ALA A 54 11.99 -14.01 -4.50
C ALA A 54 10.97 -15.14 -4.62
N ALA A 55 11.34 -16.37 -4.26
CA ALA A 55 10.44 -17.52 -4.35
C ALA A 55 9.26 -17.38 -3.37
N ALA A 56 9.54 -16.99 -2.13
CA ALA A 56 8.52 -16.66 -1.14
C ALA A 56 7.67 -15.46 -1.58
N GLY A 57 8.28 -14.47 -2.23
CA GLY A 57 7.57 -13.32 -2.80
C GLY A 57 6.60 -13.72 -3.91
N GLU A 58 6.99 -14.68 -4.75
CA GLU A 58 6.15 -15.20 -5.84
C GLU A 58 4.97 -16.02 -5.31
N ILE A 59 5.19 -16.84 -4.28
CA ILE A 59 4.10 -17.53 -3.55
C ILE A 59 3.14 -16.52 -2.93
N ALA A 60 3.66 -15.46 -2.31
CA ALA A 60 2.83 -14.40 -1.73
C ALA A 60 2.04 -13.63 -2.80
N LEU A 61 2.59 -13.44 -3.99
CA LEU A 61 1.89 -12.84 -5.12
C LEU A 61 0.76 -13.75 -5.62
N GLY A 62 1.00 -15.06 -5.75
CA GLY A 62 -0.05 -16.03 -6.10
C GLY A 62 -1.19 -16.05 -5.08
N ALA A 63 -0.86 -16.10 -3.78
CA ALA A 63 -1.85 -16.03 -2.72
C ALA A 63 -2.65 -14.70 -2.73
N PHE A 64 -2.01 -13.59 -3.13
CA PHE A 64 -2.72 -12.33 -3.32
C PHE A 64 -3.70 -12.40 -4.51
N GLU A 65 -3.28 -12.98 -5.64
CA GLU A 65 -4.11 -13.14 -6.84
C GLU A 65 -5.37 -13.98 -6.57
N GLU A 66 -5.25 -15.03 -5.76
CA GLU A 66 -6.36 -15.91 -5.34
C GLU A 66 -7.29 -15.27 -4.29
N SER A 67 -6.80 -14.24 -3.57
CA SER A 67 -7.60 -13.59 -2.55
C SER A 67 -8.79 -12.82 -3.15
N LEU A 68 -9.82 -12.56 -2.34
CA LEU A 68 -10.96 -11.73 -2.75
C LEU A 68 -10.54 -10.35 -3.31
N LEU A 69 -9.40 -9.81 -2.84
CA LEU A 69 -8.84 -8.57 -3.35
C LEU A 69 -8.16 -8.75 -4.72
N GLY A 70 -7.44 -9.85 -4.93
CA GLY A 70 -6.82 -10.18 -6.21
C GLY A 70 -7.86 -10.39 -7.30
N LEU A 71 -8.92 -11.13 -6.97
CA LEU A 71 -10.06 -11.35 -7.87
C LEU A 71 -10.81 -10.06 -8.20
N ARG A 72 -10.96 -9.15 -7.23
CA ARG A 72 -11.62 -7.85 -7.43
C ARG A 72 -10.75 -6.86 -8.21
N TYR A 73 -9.42 -6.95 -8.09
CA TYR A 73 -8.46 -6.03 -8.70
C TYR A 73 -7.35 -6.80 -9.45
N PRO A 74 -7.69 -7.54 -10.52
CA PRO A 74 -6.75 -8.42 -11.22
C PRO A 74 -5.57 -7.66 -11.85
N ALA A 75 -5.79 -6.39 -12.21
CA ALA A 75 -4.76 -5.51 -12.77
C ALA A 75 -3.53 -5.35 -11.85
N ILE A 76 -3.72 -5.44 -10.53
CA ILE A 76 -2.62 -5.33 -9.55
C ILE A 76 -1.68 -6.54 -9.70
N GLY A 77 -2.22 -7.76 -9.66
CA GLY A 77 -1.44 -8.98 -9.84
C GLY A 77 -0.74 -9.01 -11.20
N GLN A 78 -1.48 -8.72 -12.27
CA GLN A 78 -0.92 -8.65 -13.63
C GLN A 78 0.21 -7.62 -13.76
N SER A 79 0.10 -6.46 -13.12
CA SER A 79 1.16 -5.46 -13.13
C SER A 79 2.41 -5.95 -12.39
N CYS A 80 2.24 -6.61 -11.25
CA CYS A 80 3.35 -7.23 -10.52
C CYS A 80 4.02 -8.33 -11.35
N ARG A 81 3.25 -9.16 -12.05
CA ARG A 81 3.75 -10.22 -12.94
C ARG A 81 4.58 -9.64 -14.10
N ARG A 82 4.08 -8.58 -14.76
CA ARG A 82 4.82 -7.92 -15.85
C ARG A 82 6.14 -7.31 -15.39
N ALA A 83 6.15 -6.68 -14.21
CA ALA A 83 7.34 -6.05 -13.65
C ALA A 83 8.21 -7.01 -12.83
N TRP A 84 7.87 -8.31 -12.75
CA TRP A 84 8.49 -9.23 -11.79
C TRP A 84 10.00 -9.32 -11.95
N GLY A 85 10.49 -9.35 -13.20
CA GLY A 85 11.93 -9.35 -13.50
C GLY A 85 12.67 -8.13 -12.95
N GLU A 86 12.01 -6.97 -12.89
CA GLU A 86 12.56 -5.74 -12.30
C GLU A 86 12.52 -5.75 -10.76
N VAL A 87 11.63 -6.56 -10.18
CA VAL A 87 11.50 -6.74 -8.73
C VAL A 87 12.49 -7.77 -8.19
N LEU A 88 12.97 -8.72 -8.98
CA LEU A 88 13.92 -9.75 -8.52
C LEU A 88 15.17 -9.17 -7.83
N PRO A 89 15.87 -8.15 -8.38
CA PRO A 89 17.04 -7.56 -7.73
C PRO A 89 16.74 -6.97 -6.35
N PHE A 90 15.51 -6.56 -6.07
CA PHE A 90 15.13 -6.04 -4.76
C PHE A 90 15.36 -7.08 -3.65
N TYR A 91 15.15 -8.38 -3.93
CA TYR A 91 15.35 -9.43 -2.93
C TYR A 91 16.83 -9.73 -2.64
N ALA A 92 17.75 -9.35 -3.53
CA ALA A 92 19.19 -9.51 -3.31
C ALA A 92 19.72 -8.58 -2.19
N PHE A 93 18.99 -7.53 -1.85
CA PHE A 93 19.36 -6.64 -0.75
C PHE A 93 19.01 -7.23 0.62
N PRO A 94 19.83 -6.99 1.66
CA PRO A 94 19.48 -7.31 3.04
C PRO A 94 18.19 -6.62 3.50
N ALA A 95 17.50 -7.21 4.47
CA ALA A 95 16.19 -6.71 4.95
C ALA A 95 16.22 -5.23 5.39
N ASP A 96 17.30 -4.78 6.05
CA ASP A 96 17.43 -3.39 6.49
C ASP A 96 17.55 -2.42 5.31
N VAL A 97 18.23 -2.82 4.25
CA VAL A 97 18.35 -2.04 3.01
C VAL A 97 17.01 -2.05 2.26
N ARG A 98 16.35 -3.21 2.15
CA ARG A 98 15.00 -3.32 1.56
C ARG A 98 14.00 -2.41 2.25
N ARG A 99 14.11 -2.26 3.58
CA ARG A 99 13.27 -1.33 4.35
C ARG A 99 13.44 0.12 3.91
N ILE A 100 14.67 0.56 3.65
CA ILE A 100 14.93 1.91 3.14
C ILE A 100 14.33 2.06 1.74
N LEU A 101 14.50 1.06 0.88
CA LEU A 101 14.01 1.09 -0.50
C LEU A 101 12.48 1.19 -0.60
N TYR A 102 11.72 0.44 0.20
CA TYR A 102 10.25 0.52 0.16
C TYR A 102 9.69 1.70 0.97
N THR A 103 10.51 2.44 1.73
CA THR A 103 10.05 3.68 2.36
C THR A 103 9.92 4.77 1.30
N THR A 104 8.69 4.94 0.82
CA THR A 104 8.36 5.91 -0.22
C THR A 104 8.47 7.36 0.25
N ASN A 105 8.71 7.62 1.54
CA ASN A 105 8.76 8.95 2.16
C ASN A 105 9.66 9.95 1.40
N ALA A 106 10.85 9.54 0.96
CA ALA A 106 11.78 10.45 0.26
C ALA A 106 11.28 10.83 -1.15
N ILE A 107 10.82 9.84 -1.92
CA ILE A 107 10.28 10.03 -3.27
C ILE A 107 8.96 10.81 -3.21
N GLU A 108 8.09 10.49 -2.25
CA GLU A 108 6.84 11.19 -2.01
C GLU A 108 7.06 12.66 -1.60
N ALA A 109 8.01 12.93 -0.70
CA ALA A 109 8.36 14.28 -0.29
C ALA A 109 8.90 15.11 -1.47
N LEU A 110 9.77 14.51 -2.29
CA LEU A 110 10.28 15.16 -3.51
C LEU A 110 9.14 15.46 -4.48
N ASN A 111 8.28 14.49 -4.77
CA ASN A 111 7.13 14.65 -5.66
C ASN A 111 6.14 15.69 -5.13
N ALA A 112 5.90 15.75 -3.81
CA ALA A 112 5.07 16.77 -3.20
C ALA A 112 5.64 18.17 -3.40
N LYS A 113 6.96 18.34 -3.19
CA LYS A 113 7.67 19.61 -3.44
C LYS A 113 7.59 20.01 -4.92
N LEU A 114 7.82 19.06 -5.82
CA LEU A 114 7.74 19.30 -7.27
C LEU A 114 6.34 19.73 -7.70
N ARG A 115 5.29 19.00 -7.29
CA ARG A 115 3.89 19.35 -7.60
C ARG A 115 3.53 20.74 -7.08
N ARG A 116 3.98 21.10 -5.87
CA ARG A 116 3.76 22.44 -5.30
C ARG A 116 4.42 23.53 -6.14
N ALA A 117 5.68 23.33 -6.53
CA ALA A 117 6.42 24.27 -7.36
C ALA A 117 5.78 24.45 -8.75
N VAL A 118 5.36 23.34 -9.39
CA VAL A 118 4.68 23.36 -10.69
C VAL A 118 3.35 24.10 -10.61
N ARG A 119 2.52 23.80 -9.60
CA ARG A 119 1.23 24.49 -9.41
C ARG A 119 1.38 25.99 -9.19
N ALA A 120 2.42 26.40 -8.45
CA ALA A 120 2.70 27.83 -8.21
C ALA A 120 3.15 28.57 -9.48
N ARG A 121 3.77 27.88 -10.44
CA ARG A 121 4.32 28.49 -11.67
C ARG A 121 3.32 28.57 -12.82
N GLY A 122 2.27 27.73 -12.83
CA GLY A 122 1.26 27.73 -13.89
C GLY A 122 1.78 27.07 -15.18
N HIS A 123 1.67 27.75 -16.32
CA HIS A 123 2.14 27.24 -17.61
C HIS A 123 3.63 27.55 -17.82
N PHE A 124 4.40 26.55 -18.24
CA PHE A 124 5.80 26.77 -18.62
C PHE A 124 5.85 27.30 -20.05
N PRO A 125 6.36 28.52 -20.29
CA PRO A 125 6.25 29.18 -21.59
C PRO A 125 7.11 28.57 -22.70
N THR A 126 8.14 27.78 -22.38
CA THR A 126 8.95 27.01 -23.34
C THR A 126 9.59 25.80 -22.66
N GLU A 127 9.68 24.67 -23.38
CA GLU A 127 10.49 23.52 -22.96
C GLU A 127 11.93 23.73 -23.44
N ARG A 128 12.79 24.36 -22.63
CA ARG A 128 14.23 24.46 -22.96
C ARG A 128 14.90 23.11 -22.74
N ARG A 129 15.00 22.29 -23.79
CA ARG A 129 15.94 21.18 -23.84
C ARG A 129 17.36 21.73 -23.89
N ARG A 130 18.20 21.34 -22.94
CA ARG A 130 19.66 21.45 -23.07
C ARG A 130 20.18 20.19 -23.74
#